data_AF-A0A8J5K1G1-F1
#
_entry.id   AF-A0A8J5K1G1-F1
#
_cell.length_a   1.000
_cell.length_b   1.000
_cell.length_c   1.000
_cell.angle_alpha   90.00
_cell.angle_beta   90.00
_cell.angle_gamma   90.00
#
_symmetry.space_group_name_H-M   'P 1'
#
loop_
_entity.id
_entity.type
_entity.pdbx_description
1 polymer ?
#
loop_
_entity_poly.entity_id
_entity_poly.type
_entity_poly.pdbx_seq_one_letter_code
_entity_poly.pdbx_strand_id
1 'polypeptide(L)'
;MTSIRGCGKLLLTGLHPRLCLAATALQARGAAEATSAMTQVQPLPASQIPGPRRWPVLRSLPAMYRHRLFEAGHHNTIWEALCEQYGPIFRVDLPRQPPTVFITDADEVSHLLNQTAKNPVKPPTEALRLLRNSDKNKFVPEELGLLVPSNGEQWWRVRRLIQPHVMKMNVLHYHLPQMDQLAKKFVERLSGLLNEKHEAPANFLQELNKCFLEGTSLISFDKWIGCMEETTEGKELIDAFQTVLQITVHHQFNALLRIWDWFSTPTYKRLKKAHEVIQQFAEEAINKTLTTIERENISSNMEEVSLLTKLLLTPGLKRTDVYAFLVDFTIAAIDNTSNTVSNTLYCLATNPDIQLKVHQELDEVFNVSVILQPMGMNEKYFPQASQFQPERWLRDQGKNYHSYASLPFGFGTRMCIGRRIAEQEMNIFLCRLLQKYQVEWKDESLNAKGTPVSSSHEALKFTFTERA
;
A
#
# COMPACT_ATOMS: atom_id res chain seq x y z
N MET A 1 30.31 10.60 35.81
CA MET A 1 29.78 11.60 36.76
C MET A 1 28.44 12.12 36.23
N THR A 2 27.34 11.68 36.87
CA THR A 2 26.00 12.32 36.98
C THR A 2 25.44 13.01 35.70
N SER A 3 24.60 12.39 34.87
CA SER A 3 23.22 11.89 35.09
C SER A 3 22.38 12.76 36.03
N ILE A 4 21.44 13.54 35.46
CA ILE A 4 20.03 13.56 35.87
C ILE A 4 19.16 13.87 34.63
N ARG A 5 18.60 12.83 34.02
CA ARG A 5 17.30 12.87 33.32
C ARG A 5 16.48 11.71 33.84
N GLY A 6 15.31 12.02 34.39
CA GLY A 6 14.28 11.03 34.71
C GLY A 6 13.64 11.24 36.07
N CYS A 7 12.57 12.03 36.12
CA CYS A 7 11.46 11.71 37.01
C CYS A 7 10.16 12.24 36.39
N GLY A 8 9.40 11.32 35.78
CA GLY A 8 8.02 11.56 35.43
C GLY A 8 7.15 11.59 36.69
N LYS A 9 6.14 12.46 36.66
CA LYS A 9 4.85 12.38 37.38
C LYS A 9 4.88 11.67 38.75
N LEU A 10 4.92 12.46 39.83
CA LEU A 10 4.12 12.20 41.02
C LEU A 10 3.97 13.50 41.84
N LEU A 11 2.72 13.76 42.22
CA LEU A 11 2.28 14.58 43.36
C LEU A 11 2.53 16.11 43.30
N LEU A 12 1.42 16.81 43.03
CA LEU A 12 1.13 18.12 43.59
C LEU A 12 1.42 18.12 45.10
N THR A 13 2.41 18.88 45.56
CA THR A 13 2.41 19.72 46.77
C THR A 13 3.81 20.34 46.97
N GLY A 14 3.90 21.67 46.98
CA GLY A 14 4.99 22.35 47.72
C GLY A 14 6.13 23.03 46.95
N LEU A 15 5.96 23.54 45.73
CA LEU A 15 6.95 24.45 45.11
C LEU A 15 6.38 25.84 44.81
N HIS A 16 7.14 26.84 45.28
CA HIS A 16 6.79 28.25 45.45
C HIS A 16 6.37 28.95 44.13
N PRO A 17 5.30 29.76 44.10
CA PRO A 17 4.69 30.32 42.88
C PRO A 17 5.62 31.21 42.02
N ARG A 18 6.78 31.64 42.53
CA ARG A 18 7.73 32.50 41.81
C ARG A 18 8.66 31.75 40.85
N LEU A 19 8.90 30.45 41.07
CA LEU A 19 9.79 29.64 40.20
C LEU A 19 9.06 29.07 38.97
N CYS A 20 7.77 28.73 39.09
CA CYS A 20 6.95 28.35 37.93
C CYS A 20 6.79 29.49 36.92
N LEU A 21 6.65 30.74 37.39
CA LEU A 21 6.55 31.93 36.53
C LEU A 21 7.85 32.22 35.77
N ALA A 22 9.01 31.96 36.35
CA ALA A 22 10.30 32.19 35.68
C ALA A 22 10.57 31.14 34.57
N ALA A 23 10.23 29.87 34.80
CA ALA A 23 10.41 28.80 33.82
C ALA A 23 9.40 28.90 32.66
N THR A 24 8.14 29.27 32.95
CA THR A 24 7.16 29.59 31.89
C THR A 24 7.50 30.88 31.16
N ALA A 25 8.06 31.89 31.82
CA ALA A 25 8.51 33.11 31.16
C ALA A 25 9.76 32.90 30.29
N LEU A 26 10.68 31.99 30.66
CA LEU A 26 11.86 31.62 29.84
C LEU A 26 11.49 30.71 28.67
N GLN A 27 10.54 29.77 28.83
CA GLN A 27 9.99 29.02 27.71
C GLN A 27 9.10 29.89 26.81
N ALA A 28 8.33 30.82 27.37
CA ALA A 28 7.56 31.79 26.60
C ALA A 28 8.44 32.83 25.93
N ARG A 29 9.58 33.25 26.52
CA ARG A 29 10.58 34.11 25.86
C ARG A 29 11.38 33.37 24.81
N GLY A 30 11.78 32.12 25.04
CA GLY A 30 12.42 31.29 24.00
C GLY A 30 11.46 30.95 22.86
N ALA A 31 10.18 30.72 23.15
CA ALA A 31 9.14 30.56 22.14
C ALA A 31 8.77 31.89 21.46
N ALA A 32 8.76 33.02 22.18
CA ALA A 32 8.49 34.35 21.65
C ALA A 32 9.67 34.92 20.84
N GLU A 33 10.92 34.60 21.19
CA GLU A 33 12.12 34.94 20.41
C GLU A 33 12.26 34.01 19.20
N ALA A 34 11.87 32.73 19.32
CA ALA A 34 11.75 31.84 18.16
C ALA A 34 10.59 32.23 17.23
N THR A 35 9.48 32.75 17.75
CA THR A 35 8.39 33.32 16.91
C THR A 35 8.68 34.75 16.44
N SER A 36 9.53 35.53 17.11
CA SER A 36 9.94 36.85 16.63
C SER A 36 11.09 36.79 15.62
N ALA A 37 11.84 35.69 15.57
CA ALA A 37 12.88 35.43 14.58
C ALA A 37 12.38 34.68 13.33
N MET A 38 11.12 34.21 13.33
CA MET A 38 10.42 33.93 12.07
C MET A 38 10.07 35.28 11.44
N THR A 39 11.05 35.84 10.73
CA THR A 39 10.87 36.95 9.79
C THR A 39 9.50 36.81 9.12
N GLN A 40 8.72 37.88 9.08
CA GLN A 40 7.52 37.98 8.24
C GLN A 40 7.91 37.78 6.77
N VAL A 41 8.17 36.55 6.36
CA VAL A 41 8.38 36.20 4.97
C VAL A 41 7.01 36.29 4.34
N GLN A 42 6.76 37.33 3.55
CA GLN A 42 5.58 37.38 2.73
C GLN A 42 5.56 36.12 1.83
N PRO A 43 4.44 35.39 1.79
CA PRO A 43 4.37 34.18 0.98
C PRO A 43 4.61 34.53 -0.48
N LEU A 44 5.57 33.86 -1.11
CA LEU A 44 5.82 34.03 -2.54
C LEU A 44 4.58 33.58 -3.34
N PRO A 45 4.24 34.26 -4.43
CA PRO A 45 3.12 33.87 -5.26
C PRO A 45 3.38 32.50 -5.91
N ALA A 46 2.33 31.70 -6.11
CA ALA A 46 2.41 30.36 -6.71
C ALA A 46 3.00 30.33 -8.14
N SER A 47 3.14 31.49 -8.79
CA SER A 47 3.84 31.65 -10.07
C SER A 47 5.35 31.50 -9.94
N GLN A 48 5.92 31.79 -8.77
CA GLN A 48 7.36 31.73 -8.46
C GLN A 48 7.83 30.34 -8.01
N ILE A 49 6.92 29.38 -7.81
CA ILE A 49 7.31 27.98 -7.54
C ILE A 49 8.14 27.49 -8.74
N PRO A 50 9.34 26.94 -8.50
CA PRO A 50 10.21 26.47 -9.58
C PRO A 50 9.57 25.28 -10.31
N GLY A 51 10.01 25.04 -11.55
CA GLY A 51 9.49 23.92 -12.33
C GLY A 51 9.73 24.08 -13.83
N PRO A 52 9.39 23.04 -14.62
CA PRO A 52 9.57 23.04 -16.05
C PRO A 52 8.83 24.19 -16.75
N ARG A 53 9.42 24.69 -17.84
CA ARG A 53 8.89 25.82 -18.61
C ARG A 53 7.42 25.62 -19.00
N ARG A 54 6.59 26.61 -18.66
CA ARG A 54 5.14 26.62 -18.89
C ARG A 54 4.82 27.35 -20.20
N TRP A 55 4.63 26.60 -21.29
CA TRP A 55 4.22 27.16 -22.59
C TRP A 55 2.73 27.57 -22.56
N PRO A 56 2.28 28.57 -23.34
CA PRO A 56 0.92 29.09 -23.24
C PRO A 56 -0.19 28.04 -23.40
N VAL A 57 -0.06 27.15 -24.40
CA VAL A 57 -1.05 26.10 -24.70
C VAL A 57 -0.58 24.74 -24.20
N LEU A 58 0.66 24.37 -24.50
CA LEU A 58 1.22 23.06 -24.16
C LEU A 58 1.68 22.95 -22.70
N ARG A 59 1.68 24.05 -21.93
CA ARG A 59 2.11 24.09 -20.53
C ARG A 59 3.50 23.44 -20.37
N SER A 60 3.72 22.60 -19.36
CA SER A 60 4.98 21.90 -19.11
C SER A 60 5.19 20.66 -19.97
N LEU A 61 4.22 20.29 -20.83
CA LEU A 61 4.26 19.05 -21.60
C LEU A 61 5.54 18.85 -22.42
N PRO A 62 6.05 19.84 -23.19
CA PRO A 62 7.24 19.62 -24.02
C PRO A 62 8.48 19.28 -23.19
N ALA A 63 8.56 19.81 -21.96
CA ALA A 63 9.61 19.45 -21.02
C ALA A 63 9.42 18.00 -20.53
N MET A 64 8.18 17.64 -20.16
CA MET A 64 7.87 16.27 -19.71
C MET A 64 8.12 15.20 -20.79
N TYR A 65 7.89 15.53 -22.07
CA TYR A 65 8.22 14.63 -23.18
C TYR A 65 9.72 14.38 -23.31
N ARG A 66 10.57 15.39 -23.08
CA ARG A 66 12.03 15.21 -23.05
C ARG A 66 12.48 14.32 -21.90
N HIS A 67 11.76 14.36 -20.79
CA HIS A 67 11.96 13.45 -19.67
C HIS A 67 11.31 12.07 -19.86
N ARG A 68 10.74 11.77 -21.04
CA ARG A 68 10.14 10.46 -21.38
C ARG A 68 8.94 10.09 -20.50
N LEU A 69 8.13 11.07 -20.07
CA LEU A 69 6.93 10.85 -19.22
C LEU A 69 5.96 9.79 -19.73
N PHE A 70 5.83 9.66 -21.04
CA PHE A 70 4.86 8.75 -21.66
C PHE A 70 5.46 7.37 -21.98
N GLU A 71 6.75 7.16 -21.70
CA GLU A 71 7.38 5.85 -21.83
C GLU A 71 7.08 5.02 -20.59
N ALA A 72 6.69 3.76 -20.81
CA ALA A 72 6.41 2.83 -19.71
C ALA A 72 7.70 2.62 -18.87
N GLY A 73 7.54 2.49 -17.55
CA GLY A 73 8.65 2.29 -16.61
C GLY A 73 9.45 3.53 -16.19
N HIS A 74 9.26 4.70 -16.81
CA HIS A 74 10.06 5.91 -16.53
C HIS A 74 9.44 6.87 -15.52
N HIS A 75 8.28 6.56 -14.95
CA HIS A 75 7.53 7.51 -14.13
C HIS A 75 8.29 7.93 -12.86
N ASN A 76 9.04 7.03 -12.21
CA ASN A 76 9.73 7.33 -10.95
C ASN A 76 11.05 8.09 -11.16
N THR A 77 11.81 7.76 -12.20
CA THR A 77 13.06 8.45 -12.53
C THR A 77 12.84 9.90 -12.94
N ILE A 78 11.66 10.23 -13.48
CA ILE A 78 11.29 11.60 -13.85
C ILE A 78 11.11 12.47 -12.62
N TRP A 79 10.42 11.97 -11.58
CA TRP A 79 10.20 12.76 -10.37
C TRP A 79 11.51 13.00 -9.61
N GLU A 80 12.40 12.00 -9.59
CA GLU A 80 13.76 12.15 -9.07
C GLU A 80 14.53 13.23 -9.85
N ALA A 81 14.56 13.16 -11.19
CA ALA A 81 15.25 14.15 -12.02
C ALA A 81 14.68 15.57 -11.85
N LEU A 82 13.36 15.72 -11.72
CA LEU A 82 12.72 17.01 -11.46
C LEU A 82 13.03 17.53 -10.04
N CYS A 83 13.10 16.65 -9.04
CA CYS A 83 13.51 17.00 -7.69
C CYS A 83 14.97 17.48 -7.66
N GLU A 84 15.88 16.77 -8.33
CA GLU A 84 17.29 17.18 -8.47
C GLU A 84 17.43 18.53 -9.18
N GLN A 85 16.61 18.77 -10.21
CA GLN A 85 16.68 20.00 -11.01
C GLN A 85 16.05 21.23 -10.34
N TYR A 86 14.91 21.06 -9.67
CA TYR A 86 14.08 22.18 -9.19
C TYR A 86 14.00 22.27 -7.66
N GLY A 87 14.55 21.29 -6.94
CA GLY A 87 14.55 21.23 -5.48
C GLY A 87 13.31 20.54 -4.90
N PRO A 88 13.14 20.62 -3.56
CA PRO A 88 12.15 19.82 -2.82
C PRO A 88 10.70 20.25 -3.02
N ILE A 89 10.46 21.40 -3.65
CA ILE A 89 9.14 21.89 -4.04
C ILE A 89 9.19 22.37 -5.48
N PHE A 90 8.36 21.80 -6.35
CA PHE A 90 8.29 22.21 -7.75
C PHE A 90 6.87 22.06 -8.32
N ARG A 91 6.59 22.76 -9.41
CA ARG A 91 5.26 22.80 -10.03
C ARG A 91 5.31 22.32 -11.48
N VAL A 92 4.41 21.42 -11.84
CA VAL A 92 4.20 20.95 -13.21
C VAL A 92 2.76 21.25 -13.63
N ASP A 93 2.62 21.93 -14.77
CA ASP A 93 1.32 22.22 -15.35
C ASP A 93 1.15 21.35 -16.60
N LEU A 94 0.19 20.42 -16.60
CA LEU A 94 -0.16 19.63 -17.79
C LEU A 94 -1.44 20.17 -18.43
N PRO A 95 -1.58 20.14 -19.77
CA PRO A 95 -2.81 20.56 -20.42
C PRO A 95 -4.02 19.74 -19.95
N ARG A 96 -5.17 20.41 -19.79
CA ARG A 96 -6.45 19.80 -19.34
C ARG A 96 -6.39 19.14 -17.95
N GLN A 97 -5.36 19.45 -17.16
CA GLN A 97 -5.24 19.08 -15.75
C GLN A 97 -5.09 20.32 -14.88
N PRO A 98 -5.49 20.26 -13.59
CA PRO A 98 -5.20 21.34 -12.66
C PRO A 98 -3.68 21.48 -12.46
N PRO A 99 -3.17 22.70 -12.20
CA PRO A 99 -1.78 22.90 -11.80
C PRO A 99 -1.41 22.02 -10.62
N THR A 100 -0.29 21.29 -10.70
CA THR A 100 0.12 20.33 -9.68
C THR A 100 1.45 20.76 -9.07
N VAL A 101 1.49 20.84 -7.73
CA VAL A 101 2.70 21.10 -6.95
C VAL A 101 3.15 19.79 -6.32
N PHE A 102 4.44 19.51 -6.47
CA PHE A 102 5.11 18.34 -5.93
C PHE A 102 5.98 18.79 -4.75
N ILE A 103 5.93 18.02 -3.67
CA ILE A 103 6.66 18.27 -2.43
C ILE A 103 7.34 16.96 -2.05
N THR A 104 8.64 17.01 -1.79
CA THR A 104 9.44 15.83 -1.40
C THR A 104 10.09 15.98 -0.02
N ASP A 105 10.06 17.18 0.56
CA ASP A 105 10.53 17.41 1.93
C ASP A 105 9.55 16.82 2.96
N ALA A 106 10.07 16.11 3.95
CA ALA A 106 9.26 15.35 4.89
C ALA A 106 8.53 16.24 5.91
N ASP A 107 9.10 17.38 6.30
CA ASP A 107 8.47 18.34 7.21
C ASP A 107 7.31 19.06 6.51
N GLU A 108 7.50 19.46 5.25
CA GLU A 108 6.45 20.06 4.42
C GLU A 108 5.32 19.08 4.10
N VAL A 109 5.65 17.82 3.80
CA VAL A 109 4.66 16.75 3.62
C VAL A 109 3.85 16.53 4.91
N SER A 110 4.52 16.52 6.07
CA SER A 110 3.86 16.45 7.38
C SER A 110 2.88 17.61 7.59
N HIS A 111 3.32 18.84 7.30
CA HIS A 111 2.50 20.03 7.43
C HIS A 111 1.23 19.94 6.56
N LEU A 112 1.39 19.63 5.27
CA LEU A 112 0.28 19.50 4.32
C LEU A 112 -0.72 18.40 4.71
N LEU A 113 -0.21 17.21 5.03
CA LEU A 113 -1.05 16.06 5.34
C LEU A 113 -1.84 16.26 6.64
N ASN A 114 -1.25 16.93 7.64
CA ASN A 114 -1.96 17.26 8.88
C ASN A 114 -3.04 18.32 8.66
N GLN A 115 -2.79 19.32 7.81
CA GLN A 115 -3.80 20.34 7.47
C GLN A 115 -4.99 19.76 6.69
N THR A 116 -4.73 18.82 5.78
CA THR A 116 -5.75 18.24 4.90
C THR A 116 -6.42 16.98 5.46
N ALA A 117 -5.98 16.50 6.64
CA ALA A 117 -6.42 15.22 7.23
C ALA A 117 -7.95 15.11 7.44
N LYS A 118 -8.65 16.24 7.65
CA LYS A 118 -10.11 16.26 7.86
C LYS A 118 -10.91 16.05 6.58
N ASN A 119 -10.39 16.49 5.44
CA ASN A 119 -11.06 16.36 4.14
C ASN A 119 -10.04 16.08 3.03
N PRO A 120 -9.44 14.87 3.03
CA PRO A 120 -8.44 14.52 2.04
C PRO A 120 -9.09 14.34 0.67
N VAL A 121 -8.62 15.07 -0.34
CA VAL A 121 -9.08 14.98 -1.73
C VAL A 121 -8.00 14.32 -2.58
N LYS A 122 -8.39 13.32 -3.40
CA LYS A 122 -7.51 12.72 -4.41
C LYS A 122 -8.11 12.94 -5.80
N PRO A 123 -7.29 13.25 -6.82
CA PRO A 123 -7.75 13.34 -8.20
C PRO A 123 -8.43 12.02 -8.62
N PRO A 124 -9.63 12.07 -9.20
CA PRO A 124 -10.32 10.87 -9.65
C PRO A 124 -9.68 10.32 -10.93
N THR A 125 -9.78 9.01 -11.18
CA THR A 125 -9.54 8.49 -12.53
C THR A 125 -10.75 8.74 -13.42
N GLU A 126 -10.60 9.70 -14.32
CA GLU A 126 -11.65 10.15 -15.24
C GLU A 126 -12.20 9.04 -16.14
N ALA A 127 -11.37 8.14 -16.67
CA ALA A 127 -11.82 7.07 -17.56
C ALA A 127 -12.77 6.08 -16.86
N LEU A 128 -12.42 5.66 -15.63
CA LEU A 128 -13.25 4.77 -14.83
C LEU A 128 -14.51 5.48 -14.33
N ARG A 129 -14.40 6.77 -13.97
CA ARG A 129 -15.54 7.62 -13.61
C ARG A 129 -16.55 7.72 -14.75
N LEU A 130 -16.10 7.97 -15.97
CA LEU A 130 -16.96 8.04 -17.15
C LEU A 130 -17.64 6.71 -17.44
N LEU A 131 -16.88 5.61 -17.39
CA LEU A 131 -17.42 4.26 -17.60
C LEU A 131 -18.59 3.98 -16.65
N ARG A 132 -18.37 4.16 -15.34
CA ARG A 132 -19.38 3.93 -14.29
C ARG A 132 -20.58 4.87 -14.39
N ASN A 133 -20.37 6.12 -14.81
CA ASN A 133 -21.47 7.09 -14.98
C ASN A 133 -22.28 6.89 -16.27
N SER A 134 -21.69 6.28 -17.30
CA SER A 134 -22.32 6.11 -18.61
C SER A 134 -23.28 4.94 -18.68
N ASP A 135 -23.14 3.95 -17.79
CA ASP A 135 -23.92 2.71 -17.84
C ASP A 135 -25.20 2.81 -16.99
N LYS A 136 -26.18 3.56 -17.49
CA LYS A 136 -27.47 3.79 -16.79
C LYS A 136 -28.37 2.54 -16.70
N ASN A 137 -28.03 1.45 -17.40
CA ASN A 137 -28.87 0.25 -17.54
C ASN A 137 -28.33 -0.98 -16.78
N LYS A 138 -27.30 -0.83 -15.93
CA LYS A 138 -26.70 -1.96 -15.20
C LYS A 138 -26.54 -1.68 -13.71
N PHE A 139 -26.22 -2.75 -12.97
CA PHE A 139 -26.13 -2.92 -11.51
C PHE A 139 -25.52 -1.76 -10.69
N VAL A 140 -24.79 -0.81 -11.29
CA VAL A 140 -24.13 0.30 -10.59
C VAL A 140 -24.54 1.66 -11.19
N PRO A 141 -25.75 2.16 -10.94
CA PRO A 141 -26.08 3.54 -11.26
C PRO A 141 -25.41 4.49 -10.25
N GLU A 142 -24.68 5.49 -10.75
CA GLU A 142 -24.29 6.73 -10.05
C GLU A 142 -23.24 6.64 -8.93
N GLU A 143 -22.63 5.48 -8.68
CA GLU A 143 -21.69 5.31 -7.57
C GLU A 143 -20.25 5.03 -8.04
N LEU A 144 -19.34 5.85 -7.53
CA LEU A 144 -17.96 5.90 -7.99
C LEU A 144 -17.08 4.84 -7.29
N GLY A 145 -17.51 4.22 -6.19
CA GLY A 145 -16.64 3.33 -5.42
C GLY A 145 -15.62 4.09 -4.56
N LEU A 146 -14.82 3.35 -3.79
CA LEU A 146 -14.05 3.91 -2.68
C LEU A 146 -12.63 4.39 -3.05
N LEU A 147 -11.98 3.72 -4.00
CA LEU A 147 -10.53 3.90 -4.18
C LEU A 147 -10.15 4.85 -5.31
N VAL A 148 -11.01 5.07 -6.31
CA VAL A 148 -10.55 5.66 -7.57
C VAL A 148 -11.34 6.88 -8.06
N PRO A 149 -12.65 7.06 -7.79
CA PRO A 149 -13.33 8.28 -8.25
C PRO A 149 -14.18 9.08 -7.24
N SER A 150 -14.43 8.62 -6.00
CA SER A 150 -15.25 9.38 -5.04
C SER A 150 -14.44 10.34 -4.15
N ASN A 151 -15.04 11.48 -3.78
CA ASN A 151 -14.50 12.46 -2.84
C ASN A 151 -15.65 12.99 -1.94
N GLY A 152 -15.31 13.72 -0.88
CA GLY A 152 -16.30 14.37 -0.01
C GLY A 152 -17.18 13.39 0.79
N GLU A 153 -18.43 13.77 1.03
CA GLU A 153 -19.35 13.02 1.91
C GLU A 153 -19.65 11.60 1.42
N GLN A 154 -19.79 11.40 0.11
CA GLN A 154 -20.03 10.08 -0.47
C GLN A 154 -18.86 9.13 -0.17
N TRP A 155 -17.63 9.58 -0.41
CA TRP A 155 -16.42 8.81 -0.06
C TRP A 155 -16.38 8.53 1.44
N TRP A 156 -16.65 9.53 2.27
CA TRP A 156 -16.57 9.39 3.73
C TRP A 156 -17.63 8.41 4.27
N ARG A 157 -18.87 8.45 3.75
CA ARG A 157 -19.95 7.50 4.11
C ARG A 157 -19.47 6.06 3.91
N VAL A 158 -19.02 5.74 2.70
CA VAL A 158 -18.56 4.39 2.36
C VAL A 158 -17.31 4.03 3.15
N ARG A 159 -16.31 4.92 3.23
CA ARG A 159 -15.06 4.70 3.97
C ARG A 159 -15.32 4.36 5.43
N ARG A 160 -16.16 5.14 6.11
CA ARG A 160 -16.45 4.99 7.54
C ARG A 160 -17.13 3.65 7.84
N LEU A 161 -17.99 3.18 6.94
CA LEU A 161 -18.71 1.92 7.10
C LEU A 161 -17.84 0.70 6.80
N ILE A 162 -16.97 0.76 5.78
CA ILE A 162 -16.13 -0.37 5.37
C ILE A 162 -14.89 -0.52 6.26
N GLN A 163 -14.24 0.58 6.65
CA GLN A 163 -12.96 0.55 7.35
C GLN A 163 -12.93 -0.35 8.60
N PRO A 164 -13.96 -0.39 9.48
CA PRO A 164 -13.97 -1.28 10.64
C PRO A 164 -13.87 -2.77 10.30
N HIS A 165 -14.30 -3.19 9.12
CA HIS A 165 -14.29 -4.59 8.69
C HIS A 165 -12.97 -5.01 8.01
N VAL A 166 -12.17 -4.04 7.55
CA VAL A 166 -10.95 -4.31 6.75
C VAL A 166 -9.68 -3.99 7.54
N MET A 167 -9.70 -2.94 8.36
CA MET A 167 -8.49 -2.39 9.02
C MET A 167 -8.29 -2.86 10.47
N LYS A 168 -9.22 -3.63 11.05
CA LYS A 168 -9.08 -4.16 12.41
C LYS A 168 -8.44 -5.55 12.39
N MET A 169 -7.43 -5.76 13.23
CA MET A 169 -6.66 -7.02 13.27
C MET A 169 -7.53 -8.23 13.62
N ASN A 170 -8.44 -8.12 14.59
CA ASN A 170 -9.33 -9.21 14.98
C ASN A 170 -10.25 -9.69 13.83
N VAL A 171 -10.55 -8.81 12.87
CA VAL A 171 -11.42 -9.15 11.73
C VAL A 171 -10.69 -9.97 10.66
N LEU A 172 -9.35 -9.95 10.66
CA LEU A 172 -8.53 -10.71 9.71
C LEU A 172 -8.36 -12.19 10.07
N HIS A 173 -8.68 -12.58 11.31
CA HIS A 173 -8.49 -13.96 11.76
C HIS A 173 -9.22 -14.98 10.89
N TYR A 174 -10.40 -14.61 10.37
CA TYR A 174 -11.18 -15.47 9.46
C TYR A 174 -10.43 -15.83 8.18
N HIS A 175 -9.57 -14.95 7.68
CA HIS A 175 -8.87 -15.11 6.39
C HIS A 175 -7.44 -15.66 6.54
N LEU A 176 -6.91 -15.75 7.76
CA LEU A 176 -5.53 -16.22 7.98
C LEU A 176 -5.29 -17.64 7.45
N PRO A 177 -6.16 -18.63 7.69
CA PRO A 177 -5.97 -19.99 7.14
C PRO A 177 -5.92 -20.00 5.61
N GLN A 178 -6.76 -19.17 4.97
CA GLN A 178 -6.85 -19.03 3.52
C GLN A 178 -5.58 -18.40 2.94
N MET A 179 -5.08 -17.33 3.57
CA MET A 179 -3.80 -16.69 3.21
C MET A 179 -2.62 -17.66 3.35
N ASP A 180 -2.61 -18.46 4.42
CA ASP A 180 -1.58 -19.49 4.65
C ASP A 180 -1.64 -20.61 3.60
N GLN A 181 -2.85 -21.07 3.26
CA GLN A 181 -3.06 -22.06 2.21
C GLN A 181 -2.62 -21.53 0.84
N LEU A 182 -2.93 -20.28 0.52
CA LEU A 182 -2.48 -19.61 -0.71
C LEU A 182 -0.95 -19.60 -0.79
N ALA A 183 -0.28 -19.17 0.28
CA ALA A 183 1.18 -19.12 0.34
C ALA A 183 1.79 -20.52 0.14
N LYS A 184 1.25 -21.55 0.81
CA LYS A 184 1.68 -22.95 0.64
C LYS A 184 1.52 -23.44 -0.80
N LYS A 185 0.35 -23.22 -1.41
CA LYS A 185 0.09 -23.57 -2.82
C LYS A 185 1.11 -22.91 -3.75
N PHE A 186 1.46 -21.65 -3.52
CA PHE A 186 2.45 -20.96 -4.33
C PHE A 186 3.86 -21.54 -4.14
N VAL A 187 4.27 -21.79 -2.89
CA VAL A 187 5.56 -22.41 -2.57
C VAL A 187 5.70 -23.80 -3.20
N GLU A 188 4.62 -24.59 -3.22
CA GLU A 188 4.57 -25.89 -3.93
C GLU A 188 4.69 -25.70 -5.44
N ARG A 189 3.88 -24.79 -6.02
CA ARG A 189 3.93 -24.46 -7.46
C ARG A 189 5.32 -23.96 -7.89
N LEU A 190 5.99 -23.17 -7.05
CA LEU A 190 7.28 -22.57 -7.37
C LEU A 190 8.29 -23.63 -7.77
N SER A 191 8.34 -24.78 -7.07
CA SER A 191 9.25 -25.87 -7.41
C SER A 191 9.10 -26.38 -8.85
N GLY A 192 7.89 -26.35 -9.41
CA GLY A 192 7.60 -26.71 -10.81
C GLY A 192 7.88 -25.60 -11.82
N LEU A 193 8.09 -24.36 -11.37
CA LEU A 193 8.42 -23.21 -12.22
C LEU A 193 9.93 -22.99 -12.36
N LEU A 194 10.74 -23.51 -11.43
CA LEU A 194 12.19 -23.36 -11.47
C LEU A 194 12.80 -24.23 -12.58
N ASN A 195 13.81 -23.70 -13.26
CA ASN A 195 14.59 -24.49 -14.21
C ASN A 195 15.60 -25.42 -13.49
N GLU A 196 16.38 -26.19 -14.26
CA GLU A 196 17.42 -27.09 -13.73
C GLU A 196 18.48 -26.40 -12.86
N LYS A 197 18.65 -25.09 -12.99
CA LYS A 197 19.58 -24.26 -12.20
C LYS A 197 18.90 -23.58 -11.01
N HIS A 198 17.67 -23.97 -10.68
CA HIS A 198 16.85 -23.36 -9.64
C HIS A 198 16.48 -21.89 -9.91
N GLU A 199 16.53 -21.45 -11.17
CA GLU A 199 16.22 -20.07 -11.55
C GLU A 199 14.72 -19.92 -11.81
N ALA A 200 14.16 -18.82 -11.31
CA ALA A 200 12.78 -18.43 -11.59
C ALA A 200 12.60 -18.01 -13.06
N PRO A 201 11.39 -18.18 -13.62
CA PRO A 201 11.13 -17.81 -15.00
C PRO A 201 11.17 -16.29 -15.18
N ALA A 202 11.45 -15.83 -16.40
CA ALA A 202 11.58 -14.40 -16.72
C ALA A 202 10.31 -13.58 -16.36
N ASN A 203 9.14 -14.22 -16.39
CA ASN A 203 7.86 -13.65 -16.04
C ASN A 203 7.46 -13.90 -14.57
N PHE A 204 8.41 -14.13 -13.64
CA PHE A 204 8.13 -14.41 -12.24
C PHE A 204 7.18 -13.40 -11.56
N LEU A 205 7.25 -12.12 -11.91
CA LEU A 205 6.31 -11.10 -11.42
C LEU A 205 4.86 -11.40 -11.80
N GLN A 206 4.63 -11.96 -12.99
CA GLN A 206 3.29 -12.38 -13.41
C GLN A 206 2.79 -13.58 -12.61
N GLU A 207 3.68 -14.49 -12.19
CA GLU A 207 3.32 -15.60 -11.29
C GLU A 207 2.96 -15.10 -9.89
N LEU A 208 3.68 -14.09 -9.37
CA LEU A 208 3.28 -13.40 -8.14
C LEU A 208 1.92 -12.71 -8.30
N ASN A 209 1.69 -12.00 -9.40
CA ASN A 209 0.41 -11.36 -9.71
C ASN A 209 -0.75 -12.38 -9.73
N LYS A 210 -0.54 -13.59 -10.28
CA LYS A 210 -1.54 -14.68 -10.25
C LYS A 210 -1.86 -15.08 -8.80
N CYS A 211 -0.83 -15.24 -7.96
CA CYS A 211 -0.99 -15.63 -6.55
C CYS A 211 -1.76 -14.58 -5.74
N PHE A 212 -1.33 -13.32 -5.77
CA PHE A 212 -1.97 -12.26 -4.98
C PHE A 212 -3.35 -11.88 -5.50
N LEU A 213 -3.62 -12.03 -6.81
CA LEU A 213 -4.97 -11.90 -7.35
C LEU A 213 -5.90 -13.01 -6.85
N GLU A 214 -5.40 -14.26 -6.79
CA GLU A 214 -6.16 -15.39 -6.22
C GLU A 214 -6.50 -15.14 -4.75
N GLY A 215 -5.51 -14.72 -3.95
CA GLY A 215 -5.68 -14.38 -2.53
C GLY A 215 -6.67 -13.25 -2.30
N THR A 216 -6.53 -12.17 -3.06
CA THR A 216 -7.44 -11.03 -2.97
C THR A 216 -8.86 -11.39 -3.44
N SER A 217 -9.00 -12.22 -4.46
CA SER A 217 -10.30 -12.69 -4.94
C SER A 217 -10.99 -13.57 -3.89
N LEU A 218 -10.24 -14.41 -3.19
CA LEU A 218 -10.76 -15.20 -2.09
C LEU A 218 -11.25 -14.33 -0.93
N ILE A 219 -10.49 -13.28 -0.57
CA ILE A 219 -10.88 -12.35 0.50
C ILE A 219 -12.09 -11.50 0.10
N SER A 220 -12.17 -11.11 -1.18
CA SER A 220 -13.17 -10.17 -1.68
C SER A 220 -14.48 -10.86 -2.05
N PHE A 221 -14.41 -12.05 -2.63
CA PHE A 221 -15.53 -12.72 -3.28
C PHE A 221 -15.77 -14.14 -2.76
N ASP A 222 -15.01 -14.61 -1.75
CA ASP A 222 -15.06 -15.96 -1.20
C ASP A 222 -14.93 -17.06 -2.28
N LYS A 223 -14.18 -16.77 -3.35
CA LYS A 223 -14.03 -17.64 -4.53
C LYS A 223 -12.57 -17.74 -4.95
N TRP A 224 -12.12 -18.99 -5.10
CA TRP A 224 -10.92 -19.33 -5.86
C TRP A 224 -11.26 -19.21 -7.35
N ILE A 225 -10.52 -18.39 -8.10
CA ILE A 225 -10.75 -18.11 -9.52
C ILE A 225 -9.86 -18.95 -10.43
N GLY A 226 -8.84 -19.60 -9.88
CA GLY A 226 -7.96 -20.51 -10.61
C GLY A 226 -6.92 -19.79 -11.48
N CYS A 227 -6.45 -18.61 -11.07
CA CYS A 227 -5.37 -17.88 -11.73
C CYS A 227 -4.05 -18.65 -11.67
N MET A 228 -3.77 -19.35 -10.56
CA MET A 228 -2.57 -20.17 -10.43
C MET A 228 -2.70 -21.47 -11.22
N GLU A 229 -3.87 -22.09 -11.23
CA GLU A 229 -4.18 -23.33 -11.96
C GLU A 229 -4.42 -23.09 -13.46
N GLU A 230 -4.37 -21.83 -13.92
CA GLU A 230 -4.48 -21.44 -15.32
C GLU A 230 -5.78 -21.89 -16.01
N THR A 231 -6.87 -21.92 -15.25
CA THR A 231 -8.21 -22.22 -15.78
C THR A 231 -8.63 -21.16 -16.80
N THR A 232 -9.58 -21.51 -17.68
CA THR A 232 -10.10 -20.56 -18.67
C THR A 232 -10.69 -19.31 -18.00
N GLU A 233 -11.46 -19.50 -16.93
CA GLU A 233 -12.05 -18.42 -16.14
C GLU A 233 -10.97 -17.56 -15.46
N GLY A 234 -9.97 -18.20 -14.84
CA GLY A 234 -8.86 -17.51 -14.18
C GLY A 234 -8.01 -16.67 -15.15
N LYS A 235 -7.79 -17.16 -16.37
CA LYS A 235 -7.09 -16.43 -17.45
C LYS A 235 -7.89 -15.24 -17.96
N GLU A 236 -9.20 -15.38 -18.11
CA GLU A 236 -10.06 -14.28 -18.53
C GLU A 236 -10.15 -13.18 -17.46
N LEU A 237 -10.27 -13.57 -16.18
CA LEU A 237 -10.35 -12.62 -15.07
C LEU A 237 -9.05 -11.86 -14.84
N ILE A 238 -7.90 -12.54 -14.84
CA ILE A 238 -6.60 -11.84 -14.67
C ILE A 238 -6.35 -10.84 -15.79
N ASP A 239 -6.65 -11.21 -17.05
CA ASP A 239 -6.53 -10.30 -18.20
C ASP A 239 -7.49 -9.11 -18.07
N ALA A 240 -8.74 -9.35 -17.64
CA ALA A 240 -9.71 -8.30 -17.43
C ALA A 240 -9.26 -7.31 -16.33
N PHE A 241 -8.84 -7.80 -15.17
CA PHE A 241 -8.39 -6.95 -14.08
C PHE A 241 -7.12 -6.15 -14.44
N GLN A 242 -6.12 -6.80 -15.07
CA GLN A 242 -4.91 -6.13 -15.54
C GLN A 242 -5.22 -5.10 -16.64
N THR A 243 -6.13 -5.41 -17.55
CA THR A 243 -6.61 -4.49 -18.59
C THR A 243 -7.21 -3.23 -17.98
N VAL A 244 -8.08 -3.37 -16.97
CA VAL A 244 -8.67 -2.21 -16.28
C VAL A 244 -7.59 -1.36 -15.62
N LEU A 245 -6.64 -1.99 -14.91
CA LEU A 245 -5.54 -1.29 -14.24
C LEU A 245 -4.65 -0.53 -15.23
N GLN A 246 -4.14 -1.20 -16.25
CA GLN A 246 -3.24 -0.63 -17.25
C GLN A 246 -3.89 0.52 -18.02
N ILE A 247 -5.14 0.35 -18.45
CA ILE A 247 -5.86 1.38 -19.21
C ILE A 247 -6.20 2.58 -18.33
N THR A 248 -6.56 2.34 -17.06
CA THR A 248 -6.81 3.39 -16.07
C THR A 248 -5.57 4.25 -15.85
N VAL A 249 -4.42 3.63 -15.62
CA VAL A 249 -3.13 4.32 -15.46
C VAL A 249 -2.75 5.07 -16.74
N HIS A 250 -2.85 4.40 -17.90
CA HIS A 250 -2.54 5.01 -19.19
C HIS A 250 -3.38 6.27 -19.46
N HIS A 251 -4.69 6.23 -19.22
CA HIS A 251 -5.56 7.39 -19.41
C HIS A 251 -5.35 8.50 -18.38
N GLN A 252 -4.92 8.17 -17.16
CA GLN A 252 -4.62 9.15 -16.12
C GLN A 252 -3.41 10.02 -16.50
N PHE A 253 -2.38 9.42 -17.11
CA PHE A 253 -1.17 10.13 -17.50
C PHE A 253 -1.23 10.70 -18.95
N ASN A 254 -2.00 10.12 -19.87
CA ASN A 254 -2.14 10.61 -21.26
C ASN A 254 -3.26 11.65 -21.49
N ALA A 255 -3.38 12.65 -20.61
CA ALA A 255 -4.50 13.60 -20.59
C ALA A 255 -4.67 14.49 -21.84
N LEU A 256 -3.69 14.56 -22.73
CA LEU A 256 -3.79 15.33 -23.98
C LEU A 256 -4.85 14.79 -24.94
N LEU A 257 -5.04 13.47 -24.92
CA LEU A 257 -5.84 12.75 -25.91
C LEU A 257 -7.15 12.24 -25.32
N ARG A 258 -7.77 12.97 -24.37
CA ARG A 258 -9.16 12.78 -23.90
C ARG A 258 -10.23 12.73 -25.02
N ILE A 259 -9.84 12.51 -26.28
CA ILE A 259 -10.61 12.03 -27.43
C ILE A 259 -11.57 10.90 -27.03
N TRP A 260 -11.23 10.06 -26.05
CA TRP A 260 -12.16 9.03 -25.53
C TRP A 260 -13.41 9.61 -24.84
N ASP A 261 -13.40 10.88 -24.43
CA ASP A 261 -14.61 11.57 -23.93
C ASP A 261 -15.61 11.84 -25.06
N TRP A 262 -15.14 11.90 -26.31
CA TRP A 262 -15.94 12.25 -27.49
C TRP A 262 -16.16 11.07 -28.44
N PHE A 263 -15.23 10.12 -28.49
CA PHE A 263 -15.28 8.96 -29.39
C PHE A 263 -14.91 7.67 -28.66
N SER A 264 -15.67 6.60 -28.90
CA SER A 264 -15.39 5.27 -28.34
C SER A 264 -14.13 4.66 -28.98
N THR A 265 -12.95 4.98 -28.44
CA THR A 265 -11.66 4.47 -28.90
C THR A 265 -11.54 2.96 -28.68
N PRO A 266 -10.68 2.24 -29.43
CA PRO A 266 -10.44 0.81 -29.19
C PRO A 266 -10.03 0.51 -27.74
N THR A 267 -9.21 1.37 -27.14
CA THR A 267 -8.80 1.28 -25.73
C THR A 267 -10.00 1.40 -24.78
N TYR A 268 -10.90 2.35 -25.01
CA TYR A 268 -12.12 2.50 -24.20
C TYR A 268 -13.08 1.32 -24.35
N LYS A 269 -13.23 0.77 -25.57
CA LYS A 269 -14.04 -0.45 -25.80
C LYS A 269 -13.48 -1.66 -25.06
N ARG A 270 -12.14 -1.81 -25.05
CA ARG A 270 -11.46 -2.88 -24.34
C ARG A 270 -11.61 -2.72 -22.82
N LEU A 271 -11.51 -1.50 -22.29
CA LEU A 271 -11.83 -1.19 -20.89
C LEU A 271 -13.27 -1.59 -20.53
N LYS A 272 -14.24 -1.22 -21.38
CA LYS A 272 -15.65 -1.59 -21.17
C LYS A 272 -15.84 -3.11 -21.12
N LYS A 273 -15.29 -3.85 -22.09
CA LYS A 273 -15.39 -5.32 -22.13
C LYS A 273 -14.78 -5.96 -20.88
N ALA A 274 -13.58 -5.53 -20.48
CA ALA A 274 -12.92 -6.03 -19.27
C ALA A 274 -13.74 -5.73 -18.01
N HIS A 275 -14.34 -4.55 -17.92
CA HIS A 275 -15.21 -4.20 -16.80
C HIS A 275 -16.47 -5.06 -16.75
N GLU A 276 -17.07 -5.41 -17.91
CA GLU A 276 -18.24 -6.29 -17.98
C GLU A 276 -17.94 -7.71 -17.48
N VAL A 277 -16.76 -8.26 -17.81
CA VAL A 277 -16.30 -9.57 -17.29
C VAL A 277 -16.20 -9.55 -15.76
N ILE A 278 -15.50 -8.54 -15.21
CA ILE A 278 -15.35 -8.37 -13.76
C ILE A 278 -16.70 -8.17 -13.08
N GLN A 279 -17.60 -7.43 -13.75
CA GLN A 279 -18.93 -7.17 -13.23
C GLN A 279 -19.75 -8.45 -13.08
N GLN A 280 -19.80 -9.28 -14.12
CA GLN A 280 -20.52 -10.56 -14.08
C GLN A 280 -19.98 -11.46 -12.97
N PHE A 281 -18.67 -11.57 -12.85
CA PHE A 281 -18.02 -12.35 -11.80
C PHE A 281 -18.37 -11.88 -10.38
N ALA A 282 -18.30 -10.57 -10.13
CA ALA A 282 -18.62 -10.01 -8.82
C ALA A 282 -20.12 -10.10 -8.48
N GLU A 283 -21.01 -9.92 -9.47
CA GLU A 283 -22.45 -10.11 -9.28
C GLU A 283 -22.81 -11.55 -8.93
N GLU A 284 -22.20 -12.54 -9.59
CA GLU A 284 -22.37 -13.95 -9.27
C GLU A 284 -21.98 -14.24 -7.81
N ALA A 285 -20.80 -13.77 -7.39
CA ALA A 285 -20.30 -13.95 -6.02
C ALA A 285 -21.22 -13.29 -4.98
N ILE A 286 -21.63 -12.04 -5.22
CA ILE A 286 -22.53 -11.30 -4.31
C ILE A 286 -23.89 -12.01 -4.19
N ASN A 287 -24.49 -12.41 -5.31
CA ASN A 287 -25.79 -13.06 -5.33
C ASN A 287 -25.74 -14.42 -4.62
N LYS A 288 -24.68 -15.20 -4.84
CA LYS A 288 -24.45 -16.47 -4.15
C LYS A 288 -24.39 -16.27 -2.63
N THR A 289 -23.63 -15.28 -2.17
CA THR A 289 -23.51 -14.99 -0.73
C THR A 289 -24.81 -14.49 -0.13
N LEU A 290 -25.59 -13.67 -0.85
CA LEU A 290 -26.93 -13.25 -0.41
C LEU A 290 -27.86 -14.46 -0.21
N THR A 291 -27.88 -15.41 -1.16
CA THR A 291 -28.66 -16.64 -1.01
C THR A 291 -28.22 -17.47 0.20
N THR A 292 -26.92 -17.56 0.48
CA THR A 292 -26.40 -18.24 1.67
C THR A 292 -26.84 -17.56 2.96
N ILE A 293 -26.75 -16.23 3.03
CA ILE A 293 -27.20 -15.44 4.20
C ILE A 293 -28.67 -15.71 4.50
N GLU A 294 -29.53 -15.69 3.48
CA GLU A 294 -30.97 -15.95 3.61
C GLU A 294 -31.26 -17.38 4.05
N ARG A 295 -30.55 -18.36 3.46
CA ARG A 295 -30.74 -19.78 3.77
C ARG A 295 -30.30 -20.15 5.19
N GLU A 296 -29.19 -19.59 5.65
CA GLU A 296 -28.57 -19.92 6.94
C GLU A 296 -29.00 -18.97 8.08
N ASN A 297 -29.84 -17.97 7.77
CA ASN A 297 -30.34 -16.95 8.71
C ASN A 297 -29.23 -16.26 9.51
N ILE A 298 -28.13 -15.94 8.81
CA ILE A 298 -26.93 -15.33 9.39
C ILE A 298 -27.26 -13.90 9.82
N SER A 299 -27.43 -13.67 11.12
CA SER A 299 -27.87 -12.37 11.66
C SER A 299 -27.04 -11.84 12.84
N SER A 300 -26.25 -12.68 13.53
CA SER A 300 -25.75 -12.32 14.87
C SER A 300 -24.25 -12.46 15.11
N ASN A 301 -23.51 -13.36 14.43
CA ASN A 301 -22.07 -13.50 14.63
C ASN A 301 -21.25 -12.90 13.48
N MET A 302 -20.93 -11.61 13.61
CA MET A 302 -20.11 -10.89 12.64
C MET A 302 -18.62 -11.25 12.71
N GLU A 303 -18.11 -11.95 13.73
CA GLU A 303 -16.67 -12.21 13.84
C GLU A 303 -16.22 -13.39 12.95
N GLU A 304 -17.06 -14.41 12.80
CA GLU A 304 -16.76 -15.68 12.12
C GLU A 304 -17.21 -15.76 10.65
N VAL A 305 -17.61 -14.64 10.05
CA VAL A 305 -18.06 -14.61 8.65
C VAL A 305 -17.09 -13.86 7.74
N SER A 306 -17.20 -14.12 6.44
CA SER A 306 -16.33 -13.51 5.45
C SER A 306 -16.46 -11.98 5.37
N LEU A 307 -15.48 -11.34 4.71
CA LEU A 307 -15.51 -9.89 4.48
C LEU A 307 -16.74 -9.51 3.64
N LEU A 308 -17.02 -10.25 2.56
CA LEU A 308 -18.20 -10.03 1.72
C LEU A 308 -19.50 -10.09 2.54
N THR A 309 -19.65 -11.11 3.39
CA THR A 309 -20.82 -11.27 4.27
C THR A 309 -20.94 -10.10 5.25
N LYS A 310 -19.85 -9.70 5.91
CA LYS A 310 -19.80 -8.53 6.81
C LYS A 310 -20.30 -7.27 6.11
N LEU A 311 -19.82 -7.02 4.89
CA LEU A 311 -20.18 -5.82 4.12
C LEU A 311 -21.65 -5.84 3.67
N LEU A 312 -22.17 -6.98 3.23
CA LEU A 312 -23.57 -7.12 2.83
C LEU A 312 -24.55 -6.95 3.99
N LEU A 313 -24.16 -7.34 5.20
CA LEU A 313 -24.97 -7.20 6.42
C LEU A 313 -24.82 -5.83 7.09
N THR A 314 -23.90 -4.97 6.64
CA THR A 314 -23.63 -3.67 7.28
C THR A 314 -24.72 -2.66 6.94
N PRO A 315 -25.46 -2.13 7.93
CA PRO A 315 -26.50 -1.13 7.68
C PRO A 315 -25.92 0.15 7.06
N GLY A 316 -26.58 0.65 6.02
CA GLY A 316 -26.19 1.88 5.33
C GLY A 316 -25.19 1.71 4.18
N LEU A 317 -24.70 0.48 3.94
CA LEU A 317 -24.03 0.12 2.69
C LEU A 317 -25.05 -0.40 1.68
N LYS A 318 -25.01 0.13 0.46
CA LYS A 318 -25.78 -0.41 -0.66
C LYS A 318 -25.01 -1.56 -1.29
N ARG A 319 -25.70 -2.46 -1.98
CA ARG A 319 -25.06 -3.55 -2.76
C ARG A 319 -24.06 -3.01 -3.79
N THR A 320 -24.37 -1.86 -4.37
CA THR A 320 -23.50 -1.10 -5.28
C THR A 320 -22.22 -0.61 -4.62
N ASP A 321 -22.30 -0.12 -3.38
CA ASP A 321 -21.12 0.28 -2.60
C ASP A 321 -20.21 -0.94 -2.35
N VAL A 322 -20.80 -2.07 -1.98
CA VAL A 322 -20.08 -3.33 -1.71
C VAL A 322 -19.39 -3.82 -2.98
N TYR A 323 -20.12 -3.92 -4.10
CA TYR A 323 -19.57 -4.28 -5.40
C TYR A 323 -18.39 -3.37 -5.79
N ALA A 324 -18.60 -2.05 -5.76
CA ALA A 324 -17.61 -1.10 -6.22
C ALA A 324 -16.35 -1.16 -5.35
N PHE A 325 -16.51 -1.34 -4.02
CA PHE A 325 -15.40 -1.54 -3.11
C PHE A 325 -14.61 -2.81 -3.43
N LEU A 326 -15.27 -3.96 -3.57
CA LEU A 326 -14.59 -5.25 -3.76
C LEU A 326 -13.84 -5.31 -5.10
N VAL A 327 -14.44 -4.77 -6.17
CA VAL A 327 -13.79 -4.65 -7.46
C VAL A 327 -12.58 -3.71 -7.40
N ASP A 328 -12.75 -2.52 -6.82
CA ASP A 328 -11.66 -1.54 -6.66
C ASP A 328 -10.52 -2.12 -5.80
N PHE A 329 -10.87 -2.82 -4.72
CA PHE A 329 -9.93 -3.45 -3.80
C PHE A 329 -9.12 -4.54 -4.51
N THR A 330 -9.77 -5.34 -5.36
CA THR A 330 -9.12 -6.39 -6.15
C THR A 330 -8.19 -5.81 -7.21
N ILE A 331 -8.65 -4.81 -7.99
CA ILE A 331 -7.82 -4.12 -8.98
C ILE A 331 -6.56 -3.52 -8.32
N ALA A 332 -6.71 -2.92 -7.14
CA ALA A 332 -5.61 -2.29 -6.43
C ALA A 332 -4.59 -3.28 -5.85
N ALA A 333 -4.95 -4.56 -5.64
CA ALA A 333 -4.04 -5.51 -5.01
C ALA A 333 -3.01 -6.12 -5.99
N ILE A 334 -3.38 -6.30 -7.25
CA ILE A 334 -2.65 -7.14 -8.24
C ILE A 334 -1.16 -6.80 -8.32
N ASP A 335 -0.84 -5.54 -8.61
CA ASP A 335 0.55 -5.14 -8.83
C ASP A 335 1.23 -4.72 -7.51
N ASN A 336 0.48 -4.21 -6.54
CA ASN A 336 1.07 -3.57 -5.36
C ASN A 336 1.77 -4.57 -4.42
N THR A 337 1.09 -5.66 -4.04
CA THR A 337 1.66 -6.68 -3.15
C THR A 337 2.77 -7.45 -3.86
N SER A 338 2.54 -7.84 -5.12
CA SER A 338 3.52 -8.55 -5.96
C SER A 338 4.82 -7.77 -6.13
N ASN A 339 4.75 -6.47 -6.47
CA ASN A 339 5.95 -5.64 -6.58
C ASN A 339 6.63 -5.45 -5.21
N THR A 340 5.87 -5.29 -4.12
CA THR A 340 6.45 -5.13 -2.78
C THR A 340 7.19 -6.40 -2.34
N VAL A 341 6.60 -7.57 -2.57
CA VAL A 341 7.23 -8.87 -2.28
C VAL A 341 8.44 -9.09 -3.17
N SER A 342 8.33 -8.84 -4.48
CA SER A 342 9.47 -8.92 -5.39
C SER A 342 10.62 -8.02 -4.95
N ASN A 343 10.35 -6.77 -4.57
CA ASN A 343 11.35 -5.85 -4.06
C ASN A 343 11.96 -6.31 -2.73
N THR A 344 11.14 -6.88 -1.84
CA THR A 344 11.62 -7.45 -0.58
C THR A 344 12.56 -8.62 -0.84
N LEU A 345 12.19 -9.53 -1.76
CA LEU A 345 13.04 -10.64 -2.18
C LEU A 345 14.34 -10.16 -2.82
N TYR A 346 14.29 -9.11 -3.65
CA TYR A 346 15.50 -8.48 -4.20
C TYR A 346 16.42 -7.94 -3.10
N CYS A 347 15.88 -7.19 -2.14
CA CYS A 347 16.63 -6.69 -1.00
C CYS A 347 17.24 -7.83 -0.17
N LEU A 348 16.50 -8.91 0.07
CA LEU A 348 17.02 -10.07 0.80
C LEU A 348 18.09 -10.82 0.00
N ALA A 349 17.89 -11.00 -1.30
CA ALA A 349 18.80 -11.72 -2.18
C ALA A 349 20.14 -10.99 -2.38
N THR A 350 20.13 -9.66 -2.33
CA THR A 350 21.33 -8.81 -2.42
C THR A 350 22.00 -8.56 -1.07
N ASN A 351 21.39 -8.97 0.05
CA ASN A 351 21.92 -8.81 1.41
C ASN A 351 21.86 -10.14 2.20
N PRO A 352 22.78 -11.10 1.93
CA PRO A 352 22.74 -12.44 2.53
C PRO A 352 22.83 -12.47 4.05
N ASP A 353 23.52 -11.50 4.68
CA ASP A 353 23.63 -11.39 6.13
C ASP A 353 22.29 -11.02 6.80
N ILE A 354 21.47 -10.22 6.11
CA ILE A 354 20.11 -9.88 6.54
C ILE A 354 19.19 -11.07 6.31
N GLN A 355 19.29 -11.73 5.16
CA GLN A 355 18.49 -12.93 4.87
C GLN A 355 18.72 -14.04 5.90
N LEU A 356 19.97 -14.26 6.33
CA LEU A 356 20.31 -15.22 7.39
C LEU A 356 19.64 -14.87 8.73
N LYS A 357 19.59 -13.58 9.11
CA LYS A 357 18.91 -13.15 10.35
C LYS A 357 17.41 -13.41 10.28
N VAL A 358 16.79 -13.18 9.12
CA VAL A 358 15.37 -13.50 8.90
C VAL A 358 15.14 -15.01 9.00
N HIS A 359 16.01 -15.84 8.41
CA HIS A 359 15.91 -17.30 8.55
C HIS A 359 16.03 -17.76 10.01
N GLN A 360 16.97 -17.19 10.77
CA GLN A 360 17.12 -17.47 12.21
C GLN A 360 15.84 -17.12 13.00
N GLU A 361 15.26 -15.94 12.74
CA GLU A 361 14.00 -15.53 13.37
C GLU A 361 12.85 -16.48 13.02
N LEU A 362 12.75 -16.91 11.75
CA LEU A 362 11.75 -17.88 11.32
C LEU A 362 11.92 -19.24 12.03
N ASP A 363 13.16 -19.70 12.19
CA ASP A 363 13.44 -20.98 12.87
C ASP A 363 13.12 -20.87 14.37
N GLU A 364 13.42 -19.74 15.01
CA GLU A 364 13.07 -19.50 16.41
C GLU A 364 11.55 -19.44 16.64
N VAL A 365 10.81 -18.77 15.75
CA VAL A 365 9.36 -18.56 15.88
C VAL A 365 8.57 -19.83 15.53
N PHE A 366 8.98 -20.56 14.48
CA PHE A 366 8.18 -21.66 13.92
C PHE A 366 8.67 -23.06 14.29
N ASN A 367 9.94 -23.24 14.72
CA ASN A 367 10.53 -24.55 15.01
C ASN A 367 10.76 -24.84 16.51
N VAL A 368 10.23 -24.01 17.42
CA VAL A 368 10.48 -24.19 18.86
C VAL A 368 9.17 -24.45 19.63
N SER A 369 9.04 -25.67 20.18
CA SER A 369 8.34 -25.85 21.46
C SER A 369 9.17 -25.15 22.53
N VAL A 370 8.82 -23.90 22.84
CA VAL A 370 9.61 -23.08 23.76
C VAL A 370 9.36 -23.54 25.19
N ILE A 371 10.30 -24.31 25.75
CA ILE A 371 10.46 -24.36 27.19
C ILE A 371 11.15 -23.03 27.56
N LEU A 372 10.36 -22.01 27.89
CA LEU A 372 10.82 -20.64 28.19
C LEU A 372 11.73 -20.54 29.42
N GLN A 373 11.75 -21.58 30.25
CA GLN A 373 12.36 -21.53 31.57
C GLN A 373 13.90 -21.45 31.61
N PRO A 374 14.69 -22.10 30.72
CA PRO A 374 16.16 -22.03 30.78
C PRO A 374 16.72 -20.77 30.11
N MET A 375 16.04 -20.18 29.12
CA MET A 375 16.57 -19.05 28.35
C MET A 375 16.55 -17.74 29.13
N GLY A 376 15.49 -17.49 29.92
CA GLY A 376 15.42 -16.32 30.81
C GLY A 376 16.48 -16.32 31.92
N MET A 377 17.15 -17.45 32.15
CA MET A 377 18.18 -17.65 33.19
C MET A 377 19.60 -17.79 32.63
N ASN A 378 19.79 -17.62 31.31
CA ASN A 378 21.09 -17.79 30.67
C ASN A 378 21.93 -16.50 30.71
N GLU A 379 23.02 -16.50 31.50
CA GLU A 379 23.92 -15.34 31.66
C GLU A 379 24.56 -14.84 30.37
N LYS A 380 24.68 -15.70 29.35
CA LYS A 380 25.20 -15.31 28.02
C LYS A 380 24.33 -14.25 27.35
N TYR A 381 23.02 -14.33 27.53
CA TYR A 381 22.04 -13.45 26.87
C TYR A 381 21.48 -12.39 27.82
N PHE A 382 21.37 -12.73 29.10
CA PHE A 382 20.88 -11.85 30.14
C PHE A 382 21.92 -11.75 31.26
N PRO A 383 22.81 -10.74 31.26
CA PRO A 383 23.72 -10.51 32.38
C PRO A 383 22.92 -10.42 33.69
N GLN A 384 23.29 -11.16 34.74
CA GLN A 384 22.51 -11.25 35.99
C GLN A 384 21.08 -11.80 35.78
N ALA A 385 20.93 -12.84 34.96
CA ALA A 385 19.64 -13.44 34.59
C ALA A 385 18.80 -13.91 35.81
N SER A 386 19.44 -14.25 36.92
CA SER A 386 18.80 -14.66 38.17
C SER A 386 18.18 -13.51 38.98
N GLN A 387 18.39 -12.25 38.55
CA GLN A 387 17.88 -11.06 39.23
C GLN A 387 16.69 -10.47 38.49
N PHE A 388 15.61 -10.18 39.22
CA PHE A 388 14.44 -9.50 38.67
C PHE A 388 14.75 -8.02 38.39
N GLN A 389 14.99 -7.68 37.12
CA GLN A 389 15.33 -6.33 36.66
C GLN A 389 14.32 -5.84 35.60
N PRO A 390 13.22 -5.19 36.01
CA PRO A 390 12.19 -4.66 35.10
C PRO A 390 12.73 -3.67 34.07
N GLU A 391 13.81 -2.97 34.40
CA GLU A 391 14.42 -1.91 33.59
C GLU A 391 15.03 -2.44 32.29
N ARG A 392 15.35 -3.75 32.24
CA ARG A 392 15.92 -4.44 31.08
C ARG A 392 15.00 -4.42 29.84
N TRP A 393 13.71 -4.19 30.05
CA TRP A 393 12.68 -4.23 29.02
C TRP A 393 12.28 -2.83 28.52
N LEU A 394 12.97 -1.78 28.99
CA LEU A 394 12.70 -0.40 28.58
C LEU A 394 13.29 -0.12 27.19
N ARG A 395 12.40 0.25 26.26
CA ARG A 395 12.68 0.44 24.83
C ARG A 395 13.23 1.84 24.55
N ASP A 396 14.48 2.10 24.90
CA ASP A 396 15.12 3.38 24.54
C ASP A 396 16.49 3.13 23.87
N GLN A 397 16.45 2.64 22.62
CA GLN A 397 17.60 2.51 21.73
C GLN A 397 17.23 3.14 20.39
N GLY A 398 17.18 4.47 20.40
CA GLY A 398 16.62 5.32 19.37
C GLY A 398 17.43 5.40 18.07
N LYS A 399 16.73 5.19 16.96
CA LYS A 399 16.90 5.99 15.75
C LYS A 399 15.56 6.65 15.44
N ASN A 400 15.48 7.97 15.60
CA ASN A 400 14.29 8.73 15.25
C ASN A 400 14.30 9.00 13.74
N TYR A 401 13.72 8.08 12.97
CA TYR A 401 13.40 8.35 11.58
C TYR A 401 12.16 9.25 11.52
N HIS A 402 12.15 10.23 10.61
CA HIS A 402 11.01 11.12 10.46
C HIS A 402 9.76 10.31 10.08
N SER A 403 8.66 10.41 10.84
CA SER A 403 7.48 9.54 10.66
C SER A 403 6.78 9.70 9.30
N TYR A 404 7.05 10.79 8.58
CA TYR A 404 6.55 11.04 7.23
C TYR A 404 7.58 10.75 6.12
N ALA A 405 8.79 10.28 6.47
CA ALA A 405 9.80 9.89 5.47
C ALA A 405 9.45 8.56 4.77
N SER A 406 8.57 7.75 5.35
CA SER A 406 8.07 6.51 4.75
C SER A 406 6.57 6.41 4.92
N LEU A 407 5.84 6.60 3.82
CA LEU A 407 4.38 6.54 3.76
C LEU A 407 3.89 5.55 2.69
N PRO A 408 4.35 4.28 2.68
CA PRO A 408 4.02 3.30 1.63
C PRO A 408 2.51 3.03 1.51
N PHE A 409 1.76 3.23 2.60
CA PHE A 409 0.31 3.12 2.64
C PHE A 409 -0.41 4.48 2.73
N GLY A 410 0.30 5.59 2.59
CA GLY A 410 -0.23 6.94 2.81
C GLY A 410 -0.52 7.26 4.28
N PHE A 411 -1.26 8.34 4.51
CA PHE A 411 -1.51 8.91 5.84
C PHE A 411 -3.00 9.26 6.06
N GLY A 412 -3.41 9.30 7.33
CA GLY A 412 -4.73 9.79 7.76
C GLY A 412 -5.89 8.89 7.35
N THR A 413 -7.09 9.46 7.32
CA THR A 413 -8.35 8.74 7.06
C THR A 413 -8.44 8.14 5.65
N ARG A 414 -7.62 8.63 4.71
CA ARG A 414 -7.56 8.18 3.31
C ARG A 414 -6.29 7.40 2.96
N MET A 415 -5.58 6.90 3.98
CA MET A 415 -4.55 5.87 3.81
C MET A 415 -5.14 4.59 3.20
N CYS A 416 -4.28 3.71 2.69
CA CYS A 416 -4.68 2.43 2.10
C CYS A 416 -5.61 1.66 3.03
N ILE A 417 -6.80 1.33 2.54
CA ILE A 417 -7.78 0.55 3.33
C ILE A 417 -7.39 -0.91 3.44
N GLY A 418 -6.63 -1.42 2.47
CA GLY A 418 -6.12 -2.79 2.45
C GLY A 418 -4.82 -2.99 3.22
N ARG A 419 -4.29 -1.97 3.90
CA ARG A 419 -2.96 -2.04 4.55
C ARG A 419 -2.79 -3.30 5.39
N ARG A 420 -3.75 -3.60 6.27
CA ARG A 420 -3.64 -4.76 7.18
C ARG A 420 -3.70 -6.08 6.45
N ILE A 421 -4.57 -6.21 5.45
CA ILE A 421 -4.65 -7.40 4.60
C ILE A 421 -3.33 -7.59 3.85
N ALA A 422 -2.85 -6.55 3.17
CA ALA A 422 -1.60 -6.60 2.42
C ALA A 422 -0.39 -6.92 3.31
N GLU A 423 -0.25 -6.27 4.48
CA GLU A 423 0.81 -6.58 5.44
C GLU A 423 0.76 -8.06 5.86
N GLN A 424 -0.41 -8.58 6.22
CA GLN A 424 -0.55 -9.98 6.63
C GLN A 424 -0.27 -10.97 5.49
N GLU A 425 -0.85 -10.72 4.31
CA GLU A 425 -0.68 -11.56 3.13
C GLU A 425 0.79 -11.63 2.70
N MET A 426 1.47 -10.48 2.62
CA MET A 426 2.89 -10.43 2.29
C MET A 426 3.77 -11.09 3.35
N ASN A 427 3.48 -10.87 4.64
CA ASN A 427 4.25 -11.49 5.73
C ASN A 427 4.10 -13.01 5.72
N ILE A 428 2.87 -13.54 5.64
CA ILE A 428 2.61 -14.98 5.59
C ILE A 428 3.28 -15.59 4.36
N PHE A 429 3.12 -14.95 3.20
CA PHE A 429 3.75 -15.36 1.96
C PHE A 429 5.28 -15.44 2.07
N LEU A 430 5.92 -14.37 2.55
CA LEU A 430 7.37 -14.29 2.72
C LEU A 430 7.86 -15.32 3.75
N CYS A 431 7.16 -15.48 4.88
CA CYS A 431 7.49 -16.49 5.89
C CYS A 431 7.47 -17.90 5.28
N ARG A 432 6.42 -18.29 4.55
CA ARG A 432 6.33 -19.62 3.92
C ARG A 432 7.39 -19.83 2.85
N LEU A 433 7.67 -18.80 2.04
CA LEU A 433 8.67 -18.87 0.99
C LEU A 433 10.08 -19.01 1.58
N LEU A 434 10.44 -18.16 2.55
CA LEU A 434 11.76 -18.14 3.19
C LEU A 434 11.95 -19.27 4.22
N GLN A 435 10.87 -19.91 4.68
CA GLN A 435 10.98 -21.18 5.41
C GLN A 435 11.57 -22.28 4.54
N LYS A 436 11.22 -22.29 3.24
CA LYS A 436 11.64 -23.35 2.32
C LYS A 436 12.88 -22.98 1.52
N TYR A 437 13.02 -21.72 1.10
CA TYR A 437 14.03 -21.31 0.14
C TYR A 437 15.01 -20.27 0.68
N GLN A 438 16.26 -20.41 0.29
CA GLN A 438 17.26 -19.33 0.21
C GLN A 438 17.14 -18.69 -1.18
N VAL A 439 17.22 -17.35 -1.22
CA VAL A 439 16.97 -16.57 -2.45
C VAL A 439 18.22 -15.80 -2.84
N GLU A 440 18.63 -15.93 -4.11
CA GLU A 440 19.81 -15.27 -4.66
C GLU A 440 19.45 -14.46 -5.92
N TRP A 441 20.25 -13.43 -6.20
CA TRP A 441 20.09 -12.57 -7.37
C TRP A 441 21.27 -12.74 -8.32
N LYS A 442 20.98 -13.04 -9.59
CA LYS A 442 22.00 -13.46 -10.56
C LYS A 442 22.80 -12.33 -11.23
N ASP A 443 22.39 -11.07 -11.10
CA ASP A 443 22.95 -9.98 -11.92
C ASP A 443 23.62 -8.87 -11.09
N GLU A 444 24.92 -8.66 -11.30
CA GLU A 444 25.70 -7.57 -10.71
C GLU A 444 25.41 -6.20 -11.36
N SER A 445 24.73 -6.14 -12.52
CA SER A 445 24.55 -4.87 -13.25
C SER A 445 23.59 -3.86 -12.61
N LEU A 446 22.84 -4.25 -11.58
CA LEU A 446 22.04 -3.35 -10.74
C LEU A 446 22.81 -2.78 -9.53
N ASN A 447 24.13 -3.04 -9.43
CA ASN A 447 25.00 -2.63 -8.32
C ASN A 447 25.31 -1.12 -8.21
N ALA A 448 24.56 -0.20 -8.84
CA ALA A 448 24.88 1.23 -8.71
C ALA A 448 23.98 2.04 -7.78
N LYS A 449 22.72 1.66 -7.48
CA LYS A 449 21.81 2.59 -6.75
C LYS A 449 20.76 1.99 -5.79
N GLY A 450 20.68 0.67 -5.59
CA GLY A 450 19.73 0.11 -4.62
C GLY A 450 18.26 0.54 -4.85
N THR A 451 17.93 0.93 -6.09
CA THR A 451 16.62 1.48 -6.42
C THR A 451 15.63 0.32 -6.47
N PRO A 452 14.56 0.34 -5.65
CA PRO A 452 13.50 -0.65 -5.75
C PRO A 452 12.99 -0.71 -7.19
N VAL A 453 12.79 -1.93 -7.68
CA VAL A 453 12.15 -2.23 -8.95
C VAL A 453 10.69 -1.77 -8.84
N SER A 454 10.47 -0.51 -9.15
CA SER A 454 9.17 0.13 -9.00
C SER A 454 8.24 -0.10 -10.20
N SER A 455 8.76 -0.76 -11.24
CA SER A 455 8.02 -1.47 -12.29
C SER A 455 9.04 -2.05 -13.28
N SER A 456 9.56 -3.27 -13.11
CA SER A 456 10.47 -3.83 -14.12
C SER A 456 9.69 -4.38 -15.30
N HIS A 457 9.85 -3.71 -16.44
CA HIS A 457 9.77 -4.35 -17.75
C HIS A 457 10.92 -5.34 -17.98
N GLU A 458 11.86 -5.44 -17.04
CA GLU A 458 12.98 -6.37 -17.03
C GLU A 458 12.63 -7.67 -16.30
N ALA A 459 13.14 -8.78 -16.83
CA ALA A 459 12.99 -10.10 -16.26
C ALA A 459 13.63 -10.16 -14.87
N LEU A 460 12.88 -10.60 -13.87
CA LEU A 460 13.40 -10.85 -12.53
C LEU A 460 14.30 -12.09 -12.56
N LYS A 461 15.53 -11.98 -12.06
CA LYS A 461 16.56 -13.04 -12.15
C LYS A 461 16.85 -13.65 -10.79
N PHE A 462 15.80 -14.17 -10.15
CA PHE A 462 15.92 -14.86 -8.87
C PHE A 462 16.34 -16.33 -9.04
N THR A 463 17.14 -16.81 -8.10
CA THR A 463 17.43 -18.24 -7.91
C THR A 463 16.90 -18.66 -6.54
N PHE A 464 16.24 -19.82 -6.46
CA PHE A 464 15.59 -20.32 -5.25
C PHE A 464 16.13 -21.71 -4.89
N THR A 465 17.02 -21.80 -3.92
CA THR A 465 17.59 -23.06 -3.45
C THR A 465 16.91 -23.50 -2.16
N GLU A 466 16.54 -24.78 -2.04
CA GLU A 466 15.91 -25.27 -0.81
C GLU A 466 16.88 -25.15 0.39
N ARG A 467 16.34 -24.75 1.55
CA ARG A 467 17.09 -24.66 2.80
C ARG A 467 17.33 -26.07 3.36
N ALA A 468 18.53 -26.27 3.91
CA ALA A 468 18.93 -27.52 4.56
C ALA A 468 18.27 -27.72 5.93
#